data_AF-A0A2G9MJJ0-F1
#
_entry.id   AF-A0A2G9MJJ0-F1
#
_cell.length_a   1.000
_cell.length_b   1.000
_cell.length_c   1.000
_cell.angle_alpha   90.00
_cell.angle_beta   90.00
_cell.angle_gamma   90.00
#
_symmetry.space_group_name_H-M   'P 1'
#
loop_
_entity.id
_entity.type
_entity.pdbx_description
1 polymer ?
#
loop_
_entity_poly.entity_id
_entity_poly.type
_entity_poly.pdbx_seq_one_letter_code
_entity_poly.pdbx_strand_id
1 'polypeptide(L)'
;MLWPILSAVSESFATVTDKFNLNSNKINGKIFTSLLFLFMGLVSIPLLYFFKAGDEAFTLFPLIILVFIIIGSAVQNILFYIGLENKNLSHIEPIRNSEPILVILIAFLVYPSERNLFVFILGMITTLAII
;
A
#
# COMPACT_ATOMS: atom_id res chain seq x y z
N MET A 1 -16.04 -3.17 10.59
CA MET A 1 -15.00 -3.66 11.52
C MET A 1 -14.38 -4.99 11.09
N LEU A 2 -15.14 -5.94 10.53
CA LEU A 2 -14.58 -7.22 10.04
C LEU A 2 -13.53 -7.07 8.93
N TRP A 3 -13.79 -6.23 7.92
CA TRP A 3 -12.86 -6.02 6.78
C TRP A 3 -11.49 -5.48 7.20
N PRO A 4 -11.37 -4.43 8.03
CA PRO A 4 -10.07 -3.99 8.55
C PRO A 4 -9.29 -5.07 9.30
N ILE A 5 -9.96 -5.90 10.11
CA ILE A 5 -9.30 -6.98 10.87
C ILE A 5 -8.78 -8.05 9.93
N LEU A 6 -9.60 -8.49 8.96
CA LEU A 6 -9.18 -9.44 7.94
C LEU A 6 -8.00 -8.90 7.13
N SER A 7 -8.07 -7.63 6.72
CA SER A 7 -6.98 -6.96 6.02
C SER A 7 -5.69 -6.99 6.83
N ALA A 8 -5.72 -6.57 8.10
CA ALA A 8 -4.55 -6.53 8.96
C ALA A 8 -3.93 -7.94 9.16
N VAL A 9 -4.76 -8.97 9.41
CA VAL A 9 -4.27 -10.34 9.58
C VAL A 9 -3.67 -10.88 8.28
N SER A 10 -4.36 -10.70 7.15
CA SER A 10 -3.86 -11.13 5.84
C SER A 10 -2.55 -10.42 5.47
N GLU A 11 -2.44 -9.14 5.77
CA GLU A 11 -1.27 -8.32 5.51
C GLU A 11 -0.06 -8.73 6.36
N SER A 12 -0.25 -8.99 7.66
CA SER A 12 0.82 -9.51 8.51
C SER A 12 1.29 -10.89 8.04
N PHE A 13 0.36 -11.78 7.69
CA PHE A 13 0.69 -13.12 7.19
C PHE A 13 1.46 -13.05 5.86
N ALA A 14 1.02 -12.20 4.93
CA ALA A 14 1.71 -11.96 3.67
C ALA A 14 3.12 -11.42 3.90
N THR A 15 3.28 -10.39 4.74
CA THR A 15 4.57 -9.73 5.00
C THR A 15 5.59 -10.71 5.62
N VAL A 16 5.16 -11.56 6.56
CA VAL A 16 6.02 -12.60 7.15
C VAL A 16 6.40 -13.66 6.11
N THR A 17 5.45 -14.10 5.29
CA THR A 17 5.68 -15.09 4.24
C THR A 17 6.65 -14.57 3.18
N ASP A 18 6.50 -13.30 2.77
CA ASP A 18 7.39 -12.63 1.83
C ASP A 18 8.81 -12.55 2.38
N LYS A 19 8.96 -12.16 3.65
CA LYS A 19 10.27 -12.13 4.31
C LYS A 19 10.92 -13.52 4.36
N PHE A 20 10.14 -14.55 4.66
CA PHE A 20 10.63 -15.93 4.67
C PHE A 20 11.09 -16.37 3.26
N ASN A 21 10.33 -16.02 2.22
CA ASN A 21 10.69 -16.34 0.84
C ASN A 21 11.97 -15.62 0.37
N LEU A 22 12.14 -14.36 0.74
CA LEU A 22 13.33 -13.58 0.38
C LEU A 22 14.58 -14.05 1.13
N ASN A 23 14.47 -14.30 2.45
CA ASN A 23 15.62 -14.65 3.28
C ASN A 23 15.93 -16.15 3.30
N SER A 24 14.93 -16.98 3.59
CA SER A 24 15.13 -18.42 3.84
C SER A 24 15.16 -19.21 2.54
N ASN A 25 14.22 -18.91 1.61
CA ASN A 25 14.20 -19.55 0.29
C ASN A 25 15.18 -18.89 -0.71
N LYS A 26 15.84 -17.78 -0.31
CA LYS A 26 16.83 -17.03 -1.10
C LYS A 26 16.36 -16.69 -2.52
N ILE A 27 15.07 -16.42 -2.67
CA ILE A 27 14.52 -16.00 -3.96
C ILE A 27 15.05 -14.60 -4.26
N ASN A 28 15.55 -14.39 -5.47
CA ASN A 28 16.01 -13.08 -5.91
C ASN A 28 14.86 -12.05 -5.80
N GLY A 29 15.08 -10.96 -5.05
CA GLY A 29 14.06 -9.94 -4.79
C GLY A 29 13.44 -9.34 -6.06
N LYS A 30 14.20 -9.22 -7.15
CA LYS A 30 13.67 -8.72 -8.44
C LYS A 30 12.70 -9.71 -9.07
N ILE A 31 13.02 -11.00 -9.04
CA ILE A 31 12.16 -12.06 -9.57
C ILE A 31 10.90 -12.18 -8.71
N PHE A 32 11.08 -12.17 -7.39
CA PHE A 32 9.97 -12.22 -6.44
C PHE A 32 8.98 -11.08 -6.67
N THR A 33 9.48 -9.83 -6.69
CA THR A 33 8.65 -8.63 -6.88
C THR A 33 7.93 -8.68 -8.24
N SER A 34 8.62 -9.07 -9.31
CA SER A 34 8.03 -9.17 -10.65
C SER A 34 6.90 -10.20 -10.71
N LEU A 35 7.10 -11.38 -10.11
CA LEU A 35 6.09 -12.43 -10.05
C LEU A 35 4.89 -12.00 -9.21
N LEU A 36 5.14 -11.39 -8.04
CA LEU A 36 4.09 -10.89 -7.17
C LEU A 36 3.20 -9.89 -7.92
N PHE A 37 3.78 -8.92 -8.61
CA PHE A 37 3.03 -7.95 -9.42
C PHE A 37 2.21 -8.60 -10.53
N LEU A 38 2.80 -9.57 -11.23
CA LEU A 38 2.10 -10.31 -12.26
C LEU A 38 0.88 -11.03 -11.68
N PHE A 39 1.04 -11.74 -10.55
CA PHE A 39 -0.05 -12.44 -9.88
C PHE A 39 -1.10 -11.47 -9.33
N MET A 40 -0.71 -10.33 -8.76
CA MET A 40 -1.64 -9.29 -8.33
C MET A 40 -2.49 -8.79 -9.49
N GLY A 41 -1.88 -8.54 -10.66
CA GLY A 41 -2.59 -8.15 -11.86
C GLY A 41 -3.55 -9.25 -12.34
N LEU A 42 -3.08 -10.49 -12.43
CA LEU A 42 -3.89 -11.63 -12.86
C LEU A 42 -5.09 -11.90 -11.94
N VAL A 43 -4.93 -11.72 -10.63
CA VAL A 43 -6.03 -11.86 -9.66
C VAL A 43 -6.98 -10.66 -9.72
N SER A 44 -6.48 -9.47 -10.02
CA SER A 44 -7.29 -8.25 -10.10
C SER A 44 -8.15 -8.18 -11.36
N ILE A 45 -7.71 -8.74 -12.50
CA ILE A 45 -8.45 -8.71 -13.77
C ILE A 45 -9.85 -9.34 -13.67
N PRO A 46 -10.04 -10.56 -13.12
CA PRO A 46 -11.37 -11.13 -12.91
C PRO A 46 -12.25 -10.28 -11.99
N LEU A 47 -11.66 -9.59 -11.00
CA LEU A 47 -12.43 -8.72 -10.11
C LEU A 47 -13.05 -7.55 -10.87
N LEU A 48 -12.36 -7.00 -11.89
CA LEU A 48 -12.92 -5.94 -12.74
C LEU A 48 -14.25 -6.35 -13.40
N TYR A 49 -14.40 -7.63 -13.76
CA TYR A 49 -15.65 -8.15 -14.32
C TYR A 49 -16.81 -8.10 -13.30
N PHE A 50 -16.54 -8.38 -12.03
CA PHE A 50 -17.55 -8.37 -10.98
C PHE A 50 -17.96 -6.96 -10.54
N PHE A 51 -17.05 -5.99 -10.62
CA PHE A 51 -17.30 -4.61 -10.14
C PHE A 51 -17.98 -3.69 -11.15
N LYS A 52 -18.28 -4.14 -12.38
CA LYS A 52 -19.06 -3.43 -13.41
C LYS A 52 -18.71 -1.93 -13.49
N ALA A 53 -17.47 -1.62 -13.85
CA ALA A 53 -17.06 -0.23 -14.06
C ALA A 53 -17.96 0.46 -15.09
N GLY A 54 -18.54 1.60 -14.73
CA GLY A 54 -19.33 2.42 -15.66
C GLY A 54 -18.44 3.11 -16.70
N ASP A 55 -19.03 3.59 -17.80
CA ASP A 55 -18.30 4.21 -18.91
C ASP A 55 -17.47 5.44 -18.47
N GLU A 56 -17.89 6.12 -17.41
CA GLU A 56 -17.17 7.26 -16.81
C GLU A 56 -15.77 6.88 -16.31
N ALA A 57 -15.54 5.62 -15.93
CA ALA A 57 -14.24 5.12 -15.47
C ALA A 57 -13.18 5.10 -16.58
N PHE A 58 -13.59 5.12 -17.86
CA PHE A 58 -12.70 5.10 -19.02
C PHE A 58 -12.45 6.49 -19.61
N THR A 59 -12.82 7.55 -18.88
CA THR A 59 -12.48 8.92 -19.27
C THR A 59 -11.00 9.23 -19.02
N LEU A 60 -10.46 10.25 -19.70
CA LEU A 60 -9.03 10.57 -19.66
C LEU A 60 -8.51 10.85 -18.24
N PHE A 61 -9.31 11.52 -17.42
CA PHE A 61 -8.89 11.96 -16.08
C PHE A 61 -8.70 10.77 -15.10
N PRO A 62 -9.68 9.86 -14.91
CA PRO A 62 -9.49 8.61 -14.18
C PRO A 62 -8.33 7.75 -14.70
N LEU A 63 -8.13 7.70 -16.02
CA LEU A 63 -7.00 6.96 -16.61
C LEU A 63 -5.65 7.57 -16.22
N ILE A 64 -5.53 8.90 -16.22
CA ILE A 64 -4.32 9.57 -15.74
C ILE A 64 -4.08 9.27 -14.26
N ILE A 65 -5.12 9.34 -13.42
CA ILE A 65 -5.02 8.99 -12.00
C ILE A 65 -4.55 7.53 -11.83
N LEU A 66 -5.13 6.61 -12.60
CA LEU A 66 -4.74 5.20 -12.58
C LEU A 66 -3.26 5.02 -12.92
N VAL A 67 -2.74 5.73 -13.92
CA VAL A 67 -1.30 5.69 -14.27
C VAL A 67 -0.44 6.20 -13.11
N PHE A 68 -0.81 7.30 -12.46
CA PHE A 68 -0.08 7.79 -11.29
C PHE A 68 -0.09 6.79 -10.13
N ILE A 69 -1.23 6.15 -9.87
CA ILE A 69 -1.36 5.10 -8.86
C ILE A 69 -0.42 3.93 -9.20
N ILE A 70 -0.46 3.43 -10.44
CA ILE A 70 0.38 2.31 -10.87
C ILE A 70 1.88 2.64 -10.69
N ILE A 71 2.31 3.83 -11.13
CA ILE A 71 3.71 4.25 -11.00
C ILE A 71 4.10 4.39 -9.52
N GLY A 72 3.27 5.08 -8.73
CA GLY A 72 3.51 5.27 -7.29
C GLY A 72 3.60 3.94 -6.55
N SER A 73 2.65 3.03 -6.78
CA SER A 73 2.64 1.69 -6.20
C SER A 73 3.84 0.85 -6.66
N ALA A 74 4.25 0.94 -7.93
CA ALA A 74 5.43 0.23 -8.41
C ALA A 74 6.70 0.69 -7.68
N VAL A 75 6.90 2.00 -7.54
CA VAL A 75 8.03 2.58 -6.82
C VAL A 75 8.00 2.17 -5.34
N GLN A 76 6.85 2.32 -4.67
CA GLN A 76 6.69 1.95 -3.26
C GLN A 76 7.03 0.47 -3.02
N ASN A 77 6.51 -0.44 -3.83
CA ASN A 77 6.78 -1.87 -3.67
C ASN A 77 8.24 -2.22 -3.93
N ILE A 78 8.87 -1.65 -4.97
CA ILE A 78 10.30 -1.89 -5.22
C ILE A 78 11.14 -1.48 -4.00
N LEU A 79 10.90 -0.27 -3.47
CA LEU A 79 11.61 0.21 -2.28
C LEU A 79 11.31 -0.65 -1.04
N PHE A 80 10.05 -1.05 -0.87
CA PHE A 80 9.63 -1.93 0.23
C PHE A 80 10.34 -3.27 0.18
N TYR A 81 10.34 -3.95 -0.97
CA TYR A 81 10.98 -5.26 -1.10
C TYR A 81 12.51 -5.21 -1.02
N ILE A 82 13.13 -4.12 -1.47
CA ILE A 82 14.56 -3.87 -1.21
C ILE A 82 14.82 -3.74 0.29
N GLY A 83 13.98 -2.98 1.00
CA GLY A 83 14.05 -2.88 2.46
C GLY A 83 13.84 -4.23 3.13
N LEU A 84 12.82 -4.97 2.69
CA LEU A 84 12.41 -6.27 3.22
C LEU A 84 13.48 -7.32 3.03
N GLU A 85 14.24 -7.32 1.93
CA GLU A 85 15.36 -8.24 1.72
C GLU A 85 16.49 -7.97 2.72
N ASN A 86 16.83 -6.69 2.96
CA ASN A 86 18.05 -6.30 3.66
C ASN A 86 17.89 -6.02 5.17
N LYS A 87 16.68 -5.79 5.66
CA LYS A 87 16.41 -5.38 7.06
C LYS A 87 15.48 -6.35 7.77
N ASN A 88 15.49 -6.32 9.10
CA ASN A 88 14.54 -7.08 9.91
C ASN A 88 13.16 -6.43 9.85
N LEU A 89 12.11 -7.26 9.92
CA LEU A 89 10.71 -6.81 9.93
C LEU A 89 10.46 -5.74 11.01
N SER A 90 11.02 -5.94 12.20
CA SER A 90 10.91 -5.01 13.34
C SER A 90 11.46 -3.61 13.07
N HIS A 91 12.28 -3.42 12.03
CA HIS A 91 12.81 -2.11 11.65
C HIS A 91 12.00 -1.47 10.52
N ILE A 92 11.32 -2.27 9.71
CA ILE A 92 10.56 -1.81 8.53
C ILE A 92 9.14 -1.46 8.93
N GLU A 93 8.50 -2.27 9.80
CA GLU A 93 7.12 -2.06 10.21
C GLU A 93 6.88 -0.69 10.86
N PRO A 94 7.71 -0.18 11.79
CA PRO A 94 7.50 1.16 12.35
C PRO A 94 7.60 2.28 11.30
N ILE A 95 8.52 2.14 10.33
CA ILE A 95 8.65 3.09 9.22
C ILE A 95 7.39 3.05 8.35
N ARG A 96 6.89 1.86 8.04
CA ARG A 96 5.65 1.68 7.29
C ARG A 96 4.44 2.26 8.04
N ASN A 97 4.35 2.05 9.35
CA ASN A 97 3.29 2.59 10.20
C ASN A 97 3.35 4.12 10.32
N SER A 98 4.45 4.76 9.90
CA SER A 98 4.55 6.21 9.80
C SER A 98 3.99 6.80 8.50
N GLU A 99 3.70 5.99 7.49
CA GLU A 99 3.08 6.42 6.23
C GLU A 99 1.80 7.27 6.43
N PRO A 100 0.87 6.92 7.35
CA PRO A 100 -0.33 7.72 7.57
C PRO A 100 -0.04 9.14 8.05
N ILE A 101 1.10 9.40 8.73
CA ILE A 101 1.51 10.77 9.10
C ILE A 101 1.67 11.62 7.84
N LEU A 102 2.40 11.09 6.85
CA LEU A 102 2.63 11.79 5.58
C LEU A 102 1.32 11.97 4.82
N VAL A 103 0.46 10.95 4.78
CA VAL A 103 -0.85 11.01 4.12
C VAL A 103 -1.72 12.10 4.75
N ILE A 104 -1.81 12.16 6.09
CA ILE A 104 -2.59 13.17 6.81
C ILE A 104 -2.04 14.59 6.54
N LEU A 105 -0.71 14.76 6.56
CA LEU A 105 -0.07 16.04 6.26
C LEU A 105 -0.35 16.49 4.82
N ILE A 106 -0.16 15.61 3.84
CA ILE A 106 -0.39 15.91 2.42
C ILE A 106 -1.87 16.22 2.19
N ALA A 107 -2.78 15.41 2.74
CA ALA A 107 -4.21 15.63 2.59
C ALA A 107 -4.63 16.99 3.16
N PHE A 108 -4.13 17.35 4.35
CA PHE A 108 -4.39 18.65 4.95
C PHE A 108 -3.87 19.79 4.06
N LEU A 109 -2.72 19.64 3.40
CA LEU A 109 -2.17 20.67 2.52
C LEU A 109 -2.94 20.79 1.19
N VAL A 110 -3.23 19.66 0.54
CA VAL A 110 -3.78 19.58 -0.83
C VAL A 110 -5.29 19.88 -0.89
N TYR A 111 -6.04 19.58 0.18
CA TYR A 111 -7.50 19.76 0.23
C TYR A 111 -7.91 20.90 1.18
N PRO A 112 -7.66 22.18 0.84
CA PRO A 112 -7.90 23.31 1.73
C PRO A 112 -9.38 23.48 2.12
N SER A 113 -10.31 23.10 1.23
CA SER A 113 -11.76 23.15 1.47
C SER A 113 -12.24 22.11 2.48
N GLU A 114 -11.47 21.05 2.73
CA GLU A 114 -11.83 19.97 3.65
C GLU A 114 -11.02 19.99 4.96
N ARG A 115 -10.23 21.04 5.19
CA ARG A 115 -9.38 21.16 6.37
C ARG A 115 -10.21 21.20 7.66
N ASN A 116 -9.93 20.24 8.53
CA ASN A 116 -10.43 20.25 9.90
C ASN A 116 -9.28 20.00 10.88
N LEU A 117 -8.92 21.03 11.65
CA LEU A 117 -7.81 20.97 12.62
C LEU A 117 -8.01 19.89 13.68
N PHE A 118 -9.26 19.64 14.09
CA PHE A 118 -9.56 18.62 15.10
C PHE A 118 -9.30 17.22 14.54
N VAL A 119 -9.77 16.94 13.31
CA VAL A 119 -9.52 15.66 12.61
C VAL A 119 -8.03 15.47 12.35
N PHE A 120 -7.33 16.52 11.95
CA PHE A 120 -5.88 16.49 11.75
C PHE A 120 -5.15 16.10 13.04
N ILE A 121 -5.43 16.77 14.16
CA ILE A 121 -4.77 16.49 15.45
C ILE A 121 -5.10 15.06 15.92
N LEU A 122 -6.35 14.63 15.84
CA LEU A 122 -6.75 13.27 16.23
C LEU A 122 -6.08 12.20 15.36
N GLY A 123 -5.99 12.43 14.04
CA GLY A 123 -5.30 11.54 13.12
C GLY A 123 -3.79 11.42 13.45
N MET A 124 -3.14 12.54 13.78
CA MET A 124 -1.74 12.56 14.20
C MET A 124 -1.53 11.77 15.51
N ILE A 125 -2.37 12.00 16.52
CA ILE A 125 -2.31 11.25 17.79
C ILE A 125 -2.49 9.76 17.55
N THR A 126 -3.48 9.38 16.73
CA THR A 126 -3.78 7.99 16.43
C THR A 126 -2.60 7.30 15.74
N THR A 127 -1.98 7.96 14.77
CA THR A 127 -0.85 7.37 14.05
C THR A 127 0.37 7.24 14.94
N LEU A 128 0.66 8.23 15.77
CA LEU A 128 1.76 8.18 16.75
C LEU A 128 1.56 7.09 17.82
N ALA A 129 0.32 6.70 18.13
CA ALA A 129 0.04 5.63 19.07
C ALA A 129 0.27 4.21 18.48
N ILE A 130 0.34 4.09 17.14
CA ILE A 130 0.47 2.82 16.41
C ILE A 130 1.94 2.52 16.03
N ILE A 131 2.78 3.56 15.96
CA ILE A 131 4.23 3.45 15.69
C ILE A 131 4.96 3.04 16.98
#